data_AF-A0A9N9HGA1-F1
#
_entry.id   AF-A0A9N9HGA1-F1
#
_cell.length_a   1.000
_cell.length_b   1.000
_cell.length_c   1.000
_cell.angle_alpha   90.00
_cell.angle_beta   90.00
_cell.angle_gamma   90.00
#
_symmetry.space_group_name_H-M   'P 1'
#
loop_
_entity.id
_entity.type
_entity.pdbx_description
1 polymer ?
#
loop_
_entity_poly.entity_id
_entity_poly.type
_entity_poly.pdbx_seq_one_letter_code
_entity_poly.pdbx_strand_id
1 'polypeptide(L)'
;MDLSEFQCTICRELKPNPRETQCCPRFYCQECIQNIGNICPICKESTSFKECPQVSRLINAKLGEDFEGEVVFTNLLYRIYNYIFRRNEPNTTSDNLPNDNLPHDYSNAGVFKIKIMNLQDIKFDIYVEESDTVEILKLKVHQKDGTRPEHQRLIFRGKQLENHNTISFYKIKKDCTIHLVGRYNGS
;
A
#
# COMPACT_ATOMS: atom_id res chain seq x y z
N MET A 1 -0.93 -3.03 13.94
CA MET A 1 -0.86 -1.77 13.18
C MET A 1 -1.33 -0.65 14.07
N ASP A 2 -0.46 0.32 14.32
CA ASP A 2 -0.83 1.54 15.02
C ASP A 2 -1.55 2.47 14.02
N LEU A 3 -2.79 2.86 14.34
CA LEU A 3 -3.58 3.77 13.51
C LEU A 3 -3.58 5.20 14.07
N SER A 4 -2.72 5.48 15.05
CA SER A 4 -2.57 6.81 15.66
C SER A 4 -2.33 7.91 14.63
N GLU A 5 -1.66 7.60 13.52
CA GLU A 5 -1.39 8.54 12.43
C GLU A 5 -2.62 8.98 11.62
N PHE A 6 -3.73 8.22 11.68
CA PHE A 6 -4.99 8.52 11.00
C PHE A 6 -6.01 9.21 11.90
N GLN A 7 -5.67 9.44 13.16
CA GLN A 7 -6.54 10.13 14.10
C GLN A 7 -6.82 11.56 13.61
N CYS A 8 -8.01 12.05 13.96
CA CYS A 8 -8.33 13.45 13.74
C CYS A 8 -7.30 14.34 14.43
N THR A 9 -6.74 15.29 13.69
CA THR A 9 -5.72 16.21 14.21
C THR A 9 -6.25 17.09 15.34
N ILE A 10 -7.57 17.32 15.38
CA ILE A 10 -8.24 18.16 16.38
C ILE A 10 -8.64 17.33 17.60
N CYS A 11 -9.56 16.36 17.46
CA CYS A 11 -10.07 15.61 18.61
C CYS A 11 -9.20 14.41 19.02
N ARG A 12 -8.18 14.05 18.25
CA ARG A 12 -7.28 12.90 18.49
C ARG A 12 -7.99 11.53 18.52
N GLU A 13 -9.25 11.49 18.11
CA GLU A 13 -10.00 10.24 17.98
C GLU A 13 -9.84 9.65 16.58
N LEU A 14 -9.87 8.32 16.50
CA LEU A 14 -9.98 7.59 15.25
C LEU A 14 -11.45 7.56 14.84
N LYS A 15 -11.83 8.30 13.79
CA LYS A 15 -13.22 8.43 13.32
C LYS A 15 -13.38 7.84 11.92
N PRO A 16 -14.54 7.25 11.60
CA PRO A 16 -14.83 6.78 10.25
C PRO A 16 -14.78 7.94 9.25
N ASN A 17 -14.49 7.62 8.00
CA ASN A 17 -14.46 8.57 6.87
C ASN A 17 -13.58 9.82 7.12
N PRO A 18 -12.28 9.65 7.43
CA PRO A 18 -11.40 10.78 7.66
C PRO A 18 -11.20 11.58 6.38
N ARG A 19 -11.07 12.90 6.56
CA ARG A 19 -10.84 13.87 5.50
C ARG A 19 -9.47 14.49 5.61
N GLU A 20 -8.83 14.71 4.48
CA GLU A 20 -7.52 15.35 4.39
C GLU A 20 -7.63 16.74 3.78
N THR A 21 -6.81 17.66 4.27
CA THR A 21 -6.61 18.95 3.61
C THR A 21 -5.71 18.82 2.39
N GLN A 22 -5.99 19.55 1.32
CA GLN A 22 -5.16 19.49 0.11
C GLN A 22 -3.77 20.11 0.27
N CYS A 23 -3.58 20.97 1.28
CA CYS A 23 -2.35 21.72 1.51
C CYS A 23 -1.43 21.08 2.58
N CYS A 24 -1.97 20.27 3.49
CA CYS A 24 -1.21 19.65 4.58
C CYS A 24 -1.65 18.19 4.76
N PRO A 25 -0.71 17.24 4.88
CA PRO A 25 -1.04 15.81 4.91
C PRO A 25 -1.53 15.36 6.29
N ARG A 26 -2.68 15.87 6.74
CA ARG A 26 -3.28 15.60 8.05
C ARG A 26 -4.76 15.29 7.93
N PHE A 27 -5.25 14.45 8.83
CA PHE A 27 -6.61 13.95 8.83
C PHE A 27 -7.50 14.68 9.82
N TYR A 28 -8.77 14.81 9.46
CA TYR A 28 -9.81 15.50 10.22
C TYR A 28 -11.12 14.72 10.12
N CYS A 29 -11.91 14.69 11.18
CA CYS A 29 -13.26 14.13 11.13
C CYS A 29 -14.28 15.19 10.70
N GLN A 30 -15.43 14.74 10.21
CA GLN A 30 -16.50 15.62 9.72
C GLN A 30 -16.95 16.65 10.78
N GLU A 31 -17.14 16.21 12.02
CA GLU A 31 -17.57 17.08 13.13
C GLU A 31 -16.56 18.19 13.41
N CYS A 32 -15.26 17.87 13.39
CA CYS A 32 -14.22 18.86 13.65
C CYS A 32 -14.07 19.86 12.50
N ILE A 33 -14.29 19.45 11.24
CA ILE A 33 -14.16 20.38 10.10
C ILE A 33 -15.33 21.37 10.00
N GLN A 34 -16.51 20.99 10.48
CA GLN A 34 -17.69 21.86 10.50
C GLN A 34 -17.44 23.15 11.31
N ASN A 35 -16.54 23.10 12.29
CA ASN A 35 -16.26 24.22 13.19
C ASN A 35 -15.10 25.14 12.74
N ILE A 36 -14.36 24.78 11.69
CA ILE A 36 -13.15 25.52 11.24
C ILE A 36 -13.29 26.14 9.84
N GLY A 37 -14.34 25.79 9.10
CA GLY A 37 -14.55 26.28 7.73
C GLY A 37 -13.49 25.78 6.74
N ASN A 38 -13.29 26.51 5.64
CA ASN A 38 -12.36 26.12 4.55
C ASN A 38 -10.92 26.62 4.78
N ILE A 39 -10.46 26.62 6.04
CA ILE A 39 -9.11 27.07 6.40
C ILE A 39 -8.36 25.90 7.04
N CYS A 40 -7.16 25.63 6.55
CA CYS A 40 -6.31 24.59 7.10
C CYS A 40 -5.85 24.99 8.51
N PRO A 41 -6.05 24.15 9.54
CA PRO A 41 -5.60 24.46 10.90
C PRO A 41 -4.08 24.59 11.04
N ILE A 42 -3.32 24.06 10.09
CA ILE A 42 -1.85 23.95 10.14
C ILE A 42 -1.20 25.13 9.41
N CYS A 43 -1.39 25.25 8.10
CA CYS A 43 -0.78 26.31 7.30
C CYS A 43 -1.60 27.61 7.26
N LYS A 44 -2.84 27.61 7.78
CA LYS A 44 -3.77 28.77 7.77
C LYS A 44 -4.19 29.25 6.38
N GLU A 45 -3.88 28.50 5.33
CA GLU A 45 -4.35 28.78 3.98
C GLU A 45 -5.77 28.26 3.75
N SER A 46 -6.44 28.81 2.73
CA SER A 46 -7.71 28.25 2.28
C SER A 46 -7.48 26.86 1.67
N THR A 47 -8.30 25.89 2.06
CA THR A 47 -8.21 24.50 1.60
C THR A 47 -9.60 23.90 1.45
N SER A 48 -9.69 22.82 0.67
CA SER A 48 -10.81 21.89 0.75
C SER A 48 -10.45 20.66 1.58
N PHE A 49 -11.46 19.99 2.13
CA PHE A 49 -11.34 18.75 2.89
C PHE A 49 -11.92 17.60 2.07
N LYS A 50 -11.06 16.71 1.60
CA LYS A 50 -11.45 15.58 0.76
C LYS A 50 -11.45 14.30 1.59
N GLU A 51 -12.50 13.51 1.44
CA GLU A 51 -12.51 12.16 2.01
C GLU A 51 -11.38 11.33 1.41
N CYS A 52 -10.81 10.46 2.24
CA CYS A 52 -9.82 9.49 1.83
C CYS A 52 -10.46 8.10 1.84
N PRO A 53 -11.09 7.62 0.75
CA PRO A 53 -11.82 6.36 0.74
C PRO A 53 -10.98 5.16 1.17
N GLN A 54 -9.68 5.18 0.87
CA GLN A 54 -8.75 4.11 1.28
C GLN A 54 -8.57 4.09 2.80
N VAL A 55 -8.30 5.25 3.41
CA VAL A 55 -8.14 5.37 4.86
C VAL A 55 -9.47 5.12 5.57
N SER A 56 -10.58 5.54 4.98
CA SER A 56 -11.94 5.29 5.48
C SER A 56 -12.22 3.80 5.61
N ARG A 57 -11.92 3.02 4.55
CA ARG A 57 -12.05 1.56 4.60
C ARG A 57 -11.19 0.94 5.70
N LEU A 58 -9.98 1.43 5.92
CA LEU A 58 -9.08 0.92 6.97
C LEU A 58 -9.63 1.19 8.37
N ILE A 59 -10.05 2.42 8.63
CA ILE A 59 -10.60 2.79 9.92
C ILE A 59 -11.88 2.01 10.20
N ASN A 60 -12.81 1.97 9.25
CA ASN A 60 -14.09 1.27 9.42
C ASN A 60 -13.86 -0.23 9.68
N ALA A 61 -12.94 -0.83 8.94
CA ALA A 61 -12.61 -2.24 9.11
C ALA A 61 -11.88 -2.52 10.45
N LYS A 62 -11.15 -1.55 11.02
CA LYS A 62 -10.60 -1.65 12.38
C LYS A 62 -11.66 -1.44 13.48
N LEU A 63 -12.61 -0.55 13.23
CA LEU A 63 -13.71 -0.23 14.14
C LEU A 63 -14.80 -1.32 14.15
N GLY A 64 -14.73 -2.31 13.25
CA GLY A 64 -15.66 -3.43 13.21
C GLY A 64 -16.98 -3.11 12.49
N GLU A 65 -17.02 -2.03 11.72
CA GLU A 65 -18.14 -1.73 10.83
C GLU A 65 -17.90 -2.44 9.48
N ASP A 66 -18.52 -3.61 9.34
CA ASP A 66 -18.73 -4.42 8.13
C ASP A 66 -17.53 -4.63 7.18
N PHE A 67 -16.74 -5.67 7.42
CA PHE A 67 -16.04 -6.37 6.34
C PHE A 67 -16.00 -7.88 6.59
N GLU A 68 -16.78 -8.63 5.82
CA GLU A 68 -16.46 -10.03 5.54
C GLU A 68 -15.24 -10.07 4.61
N GLY A 69 -14.10 -10.59 5.09
CA GLY A 69 -12.98 -10.97 4.23
C GLY A 69 -11.61 -10.44 4.66
N GLU A 70 -10.85 -11.27 5.38
CA GLU A 70 -9.44 -11.03 5.76
C GLU A 70 -8.51 -10.67 4.58
N VAL A 71 -8.86 -11.06 3.35
CA VAL A 71 -8.01 -10.92 2.15
C VAL A 71 -8.04 -9.50 1.55
N VAL A 72 -9.10 -8.70 1.82
CA VAL A 72 -9.20 -7.31 1.33
C VAL A 72 -8.30 -6.37 2.15
N PHE A 73 -8.08 -6.71 3.41
CA PHE A 73 -7.31 -5.90 4.36
C PHE A 73 -5.85 -5.73 3.93
N THR A 74 -5.16 -6.80 3.57
CA THR A 74 -3.72 -6.76 3.22
C THR A 74 -3.43 -5.92 1.97
N ASN A 75 -4.32 -5.98 0.98
CA ASN A 75 -4.22 -5.21 -0.29
C ASN A 75 -4.49 -3.71 -0.07
N LEU A 76 -5.43 -3.40 0.83
CA LEU A 76 -5.72 -2.03 1.23
C LEU A 76 -4.57 -1.43 2.06
N LEU A 77 -3.99 -2.21 2.97
CA LEU A 77 -2.83 -1.81 3.78
C LEU A 77 -1.63 -1.46 2.91
N TYR A 78 -1.33 -2.26 1.89
CA TYR A 78 -0.24 -1.99 0.96
C TYR A 78 -0.48 -0.72 0.13
N ARG A 79 -1.71 -0.45 -0.29
CA ARG A 79 -2.06 0.79 -1.00
C ARG A 79 -1.92 2.03 -0.12
N ILE A 80 -2.24 1.90 1.17
CA ILE A 80 -2.16 2.97 2.16
C ILE A 80 -0.70 3.26 2.55
N TYR A 81 0.12 2.22 2.74
CA TYR A 81 1.56 2.38 2.95
C TYR A 81 2.19 3.21 1.82
N ASN A 82 1.86 2.89 0.56
CA ASN A 82 2.33 3.66 -0.60
C ASN A 82 1.75 5.09 -0.66
N TYR A 83 0.53 5.32 -0.15
CA TYR A 83 -0.08 6.66 -0.08
C TYR A 83 0.60 7.55 0.96
N ILE A 84 0.91 7.01 2.14
CA ILE A 84 1.61 7.73 3.22
C ILE A 84 3.05 8.04 2.81
N PHE A 85 3.73 7.08 2.18
CA PHE A 85 5.09 7.27 1.67
C PHE A 85 5.17 8.43 0.66
N ARG A 86 4.15 8.62 -0.20
CA ARG A 86 4.07 9.74 -1.15
C ARG A 86 3.81 11.12 -0.52
N ARG A 87 3.43 11.22 0.75
CA ARG A 87 3.21 12.51 1.45
C ARG A 87 4.49 13.17 1.95
N ASN A 88 5.62 12.45 1.96
CA ASN A 88 6.90 12.96 2.46
C ASN A 88 7.81 13.55 1.37
N GLU A 89 7.33 13.71 0.12
CA GLU A 89 8.05 14.48 -0.91
C GLU A 89 7.49 15.91 -1.02
N PRO A 90 8.34 16.96 -1.09
CA PRO A 90 7.90 18.30 -1.41
C PRO A 90 7.47 18.36 -2.90
N ASN A 91 6.34 19.02 -3.13
CA ASN A 91 5.67 19.23 -4.42
C ASN A 91 6.61 19.36 -5.64
N THR A 92 6.42 18.50 -6.64
CA THR A 92 6.72 18.83 -8.04
C THR A 92 5.50 18.55 -8.92
N THR A 93 5.30 19.49 -9.84
CA THR A 93 4.11 19.84 -10.60
C THR A 93 3.64 18.76 -11.58
N SER A 94 2.40 18.93 -12.06
CA SER A 94 1.71 18.14 -13.07
C SER A 94 2.55 17.82 -14.32
N ASP A 95 2.15 16.74 -14.98
CA ASP A 95 2.55 16.36 -16.33
C ASP A 95 3.94 15.74 -16.47
N ASN A 96 4.13 14.57 -15.86
CA ASN A 96 4.92 13.45 -16.37
C ASN A 96 4.70 12.26 -15.42
N LEU A 97 4.19 11.13 -15.91
CA LEU A 97 4.28 9.88 -15.17
C LEU A 97 5.79 9.53 -15.11
N PRO A 98 6.48 9.59 -13.96
CA PRO A 98 7.94 9.43 -13.97
C PRO A 98 8.27 7.96 -14.21
N ASN A 99 8.89 7.76 -15.36
CA ASN A 99 9.63 6.58 -15.76
C ASN A 99 10.66 6.20 -14.66
N ASP A 100 10.56 4.97 -14.15
CA ASP A 100 11.64 4.18 -13.54
C ASP A 100 12.70 4.89 -12.68
N ASN A 101 12.31 5.78 -11.76
CA ASN A 101 13.21 6.23 -10.69
C ASN A 101 12.49 6.25 -9.35
N LEU A 102 12.40 5.06 -8.73
CA LEU A 102 12.14 4.98 -7.29
C LEU A 102 13.27 5.69 -6.52
N PRO A 103 12.96 6.47 -5.46
CA PRO A 103 13.95 7.23 -4.71
C PRO A 103 15.07 6.33 -4.17
N HIS A 104 16.30 6.81 -4.31
CA HIS A 104 17.53 6.06 -4.10
C HIS A 104 17.96 5.95 -2.62
N ASP A 105 17.02 5.96 -1.68
CA ASP A 105 17.35 5.84 -0.25
C ASP A 105 16.38 4.95 0.54
N TYR A 106 16.47 3.64 0.30
CA TYR A 106 15.80 2.58 1.06
C TYR A 106 16.70 1.97 2.16
N SER A 107 17.76 2.67 2.54
CA SER A 107 18.84 2.12 3.36
C SER A 107 18.46 1.78 4.82
N ASN A 108 17.30 2.25 5.32
CA ASN A 108 16.87 2.02 6.71
C ASN A 108 15.56 1.24 6.91
N ALA A 109 14.89 0.77 5.85
CA ALA A 109 13.55 0.14 5.98
C ALA A 109 13.53 -1.41 5.93
N GLY A 110 14.67 -2.08 5.72
CA GLY A 110 14.68 -3.55 5.55
C GLY A 110 13.96 -4.05 4.28
N VAL A 111 13.52 -3.13 3.42
CA VAL A 111 12.94 -3.39 2.11
C VAL A 111 14.06 -3.71 1.13
N PHE A 112 13.91 -4.77 0.36
CA PHE A 112 14.85 -5.15 -0.69
C PHE A 112 14.13 -5.57 -1.96
N LYS A 113 14.88 -5.56 -3.06
CA LYS A 113 14.39 -5.88 -4.39
C LYS A 113 14.52 -7.36 -4.68
N ILE A 114 13.51 -7.95 -5.29
CA ILE A 114 13.53 -9.29 -5.88
C ILE A 114 13.07 -9.23 -7.33
N LYS A 115 13.37 -10.27 -8.11
CA LYS A 115 12.93 -10.42 -9.50
C LYS A 115 11.82 -11.45 -9.59
N ILE A 116 10.77 -11.14 -10.33
CA ILE A 116 9.75 -12.10 -10.73
C ILE A 116 9.93 -12.36 -12.23
N MET A 117 9.94 -13.63 -12.61
CA MET A 117 10.01 -14.06 -14.01
C MET A 117 8.74 -14.82 -14.35
N ASN A 118 7.98 -14.36 -15.33
CA ASN A 118 6.80 -15.07 -15.81
C ASN A 118 7.15 -16.16 -16.83
N LEU A 119 6.13 -16.86 -17.34
CA LEU A 119 6.31 -17.95 -18.33
C LEU A 119 6.79 -17.46 -19.70
N GLN A 120 6.70 -16.17 -19.98
CA GLN A 120 7.22 -15.55 -21.21
C GLN A 120 8.67 -15.06 -21.06
N ASP A 121 9.38 -15.51 -20.02
CA ASP A 121 10.73 -15.07 -19.65
C ASP A 121 10.87 -13.55 -19.39
N ILE A 122 9.74 -12.86 -19.21
CA ILE A 122 9.73 -11.43 -18.88
C ILE A 122 10.00 -11.29 -17.39
N LYS A 123 11.01 -10.47 -17.06
CA LYS A 123 11.40 -10.17 -15.69
C LYS A 123 10.90 -8.79 -15.29
N PHE A 124 10.34 -8.68 -14.09
CA PHE A 124 10.01 -7.41 -13.47
C PHE A 124 10.45 -7.40 -12.00
N ASP A 125 10.80 -6.22 -11.52
CA ASP A 125 11.29 -6.02 -10.17
C ASP A 125 10.11 -5.79 -9.19
N ILE A 126 10.16 -6.44 -8.03
CA ILE A 126 9.22 -6.25 -6.91
C ILE A 126 10.03 -5.91 -5.65
N TYR A 127 9.52 -4.99 -4.85
CA TYR A 127 10.10 -4.61 -3.57
C TYR A 127 9.36 -5.30 -2.42
N VAL A 128 10.12 -5.99 -1.57
CA VAL A 128 9.60 -6.81 -0.47
C VAL A 128 10.35 -6.53 0.83
N GLU A 129 9.69 -6.81 1.94
CA GLU A 129 10.30 -6.88 3.27
C GLU A 129 10.48 -8.34 3.69
N GLU A 130 11.39 -8.60 4.64
CA GLU A 130 11.56 -9.95 5.20
C GLU A 130 10.30 -10.46 5.92
N SER A 131 9.48 -9.54 6.44
CA SER A 131 8.21 -9.77 7.14
C SER A 131 7.03 -10.02 6.20
N ASP A 132 7.13 -9.67 4.92
CA ASP A 132 6.04 -9.85 3.96
C ASP A 132 5.64 -11.33 3.88
N THR A 133 4.33 -11.59 3.83
CA THR A 133 3.81 -12.91 3.52
C THR A 133 3.81 -13.15 2.01
N VAL A 134 3.77 -14.42 1.60
CA VAL A 134 3.62 -14.78 0.19
C VAL A 134 2.28 -14.28 -0.37
N GLU A 135 1.23 -14.21 0.46
CA GLU A 135 -0.03 -13.57 0.07
C GLU A 135 0.19 -12.11 -0.35
N ILE A 136 0.89 -11.32 0.47
CA ILE A 136 1.23 -9.93 0.15
C ILE A 136 2.07 -9.85 -1.14
N LEU A 137 3.04 -10.74 -1.32
CA LEU A 137 3.84 -10.79 -2.54
C LEU A 137 2.96 -11.03 -3.79
N LYS A 138 1.98 -11.94 -3.72
CA LYS A 138 1.06 -12.19 -4.85
C LYS A 138 0.23 -10.96 -5.20
N LEU A 139 -0.17 -10.16 -4.22
CA LEU A 139 -0.86 -8.90 -4.45
C LEU A 139 0.04 -7.89 -5.18
N LYS A 140 1.31 -7.76 -4.75
CA LYS A 140 2.31 -6.91 -5.42
C LYS A 140 2.56 -7.34 -6.87
N VAL A 141 2.63 -8.65 -7.10
CA VAL A 141 2.75 -9.24 -8.44
C VAL A 141 1.53 -8.95 -9.31
N HIS A 142 0.32 -9.08 -8.77
CA HIS A 142 -0.92 -8.78 -9.50
C HIS A 142 -0.95 -7.32 -10.00
N GLN A 143 -0.48 -6.38 -9.18
CA GLN A 143 -0.41 -4.97 -9.58
C GLN A 143 0.56 -4.69 -10.73
N LYS A 144 1.57 -5.56 -10.94
CA LYS A 144 2.59 -5.39 -11.99
C LYS A 144 2.31 -6.20 -13.25
N ASP A 145 1.90 -7.46 -13.09
CA ASP A 145 1.73 -8.42 -14.19
C ASP A 145 0.24 -8.66 -14.55
N GLY A 146 -0.69 -8.25 -13.68
CA GLY A 146 -2.13 -8.39 -13.91
C GLY A 146 -2.70 -9.77 -13.56
N THR A 147 -1.88 -10.82 -13.45
CA THR A 147 -2.34 -12.14 -13.02
C THR A 147 -2.99 -12.09 -11.63
N ARG A 148 -4.25 -12.55 -11.50
CA ARG A 148 -4.97 -12.52 -10.22
C ARG A 148 -4.28 -13.38 -9.15
N PRO A 149 -4.22 -12.96 -7.87
CA PRO A 149 -3.48 -13.66 -6.81
C PRO A 149 -3.80 -15.16 -6.67
N GLU A 150 -5.07 -15.53 -6.80
CA GLU A 150 -5.57 -16.90 -6.75
C GLU A 150 -5.09 -17.77 -7.93
N HIS A 151 -4.73 -17.14 -9.06
CA HIS A 151 -4.21 -17.80 -10.25
C HIS A 151 -2.68 -17.83 -10.29
N GLN A 152 -2.00 -17.21 -9.31
CA GLN A 152 -0.55 -17.18 -9.24
C GLN A 152 0.02 -18.39 -8.49
N ARG A 153 0.95 -19.09 -9.13
CA ARG A 153 1.89 -19.99 -8.45
C ARG A 153 3.28 -19.40 -8.51
N LEU A 154 3.78 -19.00 -7.34
CA LEU A 154 5.13 -18.49 -7.18
C LEU A 154 6.05 -19.64 -6.77
N ILE A 155 7.14 -19.84 -7.50
CA ILE A 155 8.07 -20.94 -7.32
C ILE A 155 9.47 -20.38 -7.05
N PHE A 156 10.08 -20.79 -5.95
CA PHE A 156 11.45 -20.42 -5.59
C PHE A 156 12.25 -21.66 -5.22
N ARG A 157 13.42 -21.85 -5.85
CA ARG A 157 14.31 -23.01 -5.63
C ARG A 157 13.56 -24.35 -5.72
N GLY A 158 12.68 -24.49 -6.71
CA GLY A 158 11.88 -25.70 -6.93
C GLY A 158 10.72 -25.92 -5.95
N LYS A 159 10.51 -25.01 -4.98
CA LYS A 159 9.40 -25.09 -4.02
C LYS A 159 8.33 -24.06 -4.35
N GLN A 160 7.07 -24.49 -4.37
CA GLN A 160 5.94 -23.57 -4.42
C GLN A 160 5.84 -22.80 -3.11
N LEU A 161 5.63 -21.49 -3.21
CA LEU A 161 5.45 -20.62 -2.07
C LEU A 161 4.00 -20.65 -1.58
N GLU A 162 3.83 -20.88 -0.29
CA GLU A 162 2.54 -20.93 0.40
C GLU A 162 2.18 -19.61 1.08
N ASN A 163 0.92 -19.18 0.96
CA ASN A 163 0.41 -17.86 1.34
C ASN A 163 0.77 -17.41 2.76
N HIS A 164 0.72 -18.32 3.73
CA HIS A 164 0.91 -18.04 5.16
C HIS A 164 2.38 -17.87 5.57
N ASN A 165 3.33 -18.25 4.71
CA ASN A 165 4.75 -18.16 5.01
C ASN A 165 5.33 -16.81 4.58
N THR A 166 6.38 -16.36 5.26
CA THR A 166 7.03 -15.08 4.98
C THR A 166 8.17 -15.20 3.98
N ILE A 167 8.62 -14.07 3.42
CA ILE A 167 9.82 -13.99 2.57
C ILE A 167 11.07 -14.50 3.31
N SER A 168 11.22 -14.13 4.59
CA SER A 168 12.30 -14.61 5.46
C SER A 168 12.26 -16.13 5.68
N PHE A 169 11.08 -16.73 5.81
CA PHE A 169 10.94 -18.19 5.97
C PHE A 169 11.56 -18.96 4.81
N TYR A 170 11.38 -18.49 3.57
CA TYR A 170 11.99 -19.09 2.38
C TYR A 170 13.44 -18.65 2.15
N LYS A 171 14.00 -17.81 3.02
CA LYS A 171 15.34 -17.23 2.88
C LYS A 171 15.52 -16.54 1.53
N ILE A 172 14.45 -15.92 1.02
CA ILE A 172 14.50 -15.08 -0.17
C ILE A 172 15.28 -13.83 0.21
N LYS A 173 16.26 -13.47 -0.62
CA LYS A 173 17.16 -12.34 -0.40
C LYS A 173 17.13 -11.40 -1.59
N LYS A 174 17.79 -10.26 -1.43
CA LYS A 174 17.96 -9.27 -2.48
C LYS A 174 18.42 -9.92 -3.79
N ASP A 175 17.82 -9.48 -4.89
CA ASP A 175 18.09 -9.88 -6.27
C ASP A 175 17.83 -11.38 -6.58
N CYS A 176 17.21 -12.13 -5.67
CA CYS A 176 16.70 -13.47 -5.97
C CYS A 176 15.61 -13.42 -7.04
N THR A 177 15.53 -14.47 -7.87
CA THR A 177 14.47 -14.64 -8.86
C THR A 177 13.43 -15.66 -8.39
N ILE A 178 12.15 -15.30 -8.47
CA ILE A 178 10.99 -16.16 -8.23
C ILE A 178 10.27 -16.34 -9.56
N HIS A 179 9.91 -17.58 -9.89
CA HIS A 179 9.17 -17.87 -11.11
C HIS A 179 7.67 -17.77 -10.85
N LEU A 180 6.97 -17.03 -11.69
CA LEU A 180 5.52 -16.89 -11.72
C LEU A 180 4.95 -17.81 -12.80
N VAL A 181 4.10 -18.74 -12.36
CA VAL A 181 3.28 -19.57 -13.23
C VAL A 181 1.82 -19.15 -13.05
N GLY A 182 1.32 -18.35 -13.98
CA GLY A 182 -0.09 -17.96 -14.04
C GLY A 182 -0.94 -19.06 -14.68
N ARG A 183 -2.15 -19.27 -14.17
CA ARG A 183 -3.22 -19.93 -14.94
C ARG A 183 -4.08 -18.84 -15.57
N TYR A 184 -3.84 -18.55 -16.83
CA TYR A 184 -4.75 -17.73 -17.61
C TYR A 184 -5.92 -18.63 -18.02
N ASN A 185 -7.05 -18.53 -17.31
CA ASN A 185 -8.29 -19.07 -17.84
C ASN A 185 -8.63 -18.21 -19.07
N GLY A 186 -8.45 -18.77 -20.26
CA GLY A 186 -8.84 -18.12 -21.50
C GLY A 186 -10.32 -17.79 -21.47
N SER A 187 -10.64 -16.53 -21.75
CA SER A 187 -11.98 -16.05 -22.06
C SER A 187 -11.95 -15.42 -23.43
#